data_AF-A0AA92M6Y2-F1
#
_entry.id   AF-A0AA92M6Y2-F1
#
_cell.length_a   1.000
_cell.length_b   1.000
_cell.length_c   1.000
_cell.angle_alpha   90.00
_cell.angle_beta   90.00
_cell.angle_gamma   90.00
#
_symmetry.space_group_name_H-M   'P 1'
#
loop_
_entity.id
_entity.type
_entity.pdbx_description
1 polymer ?
#
loop_
_entity_poly.entity_id
_entity_poly.type
_entity_poly.pdbx_seq_one_letter_code
_entity_poly.pdbx_strand_id
1 'polypeptide(L)'
;MLDEASAFDAKIEKSSDPITLARGRLEGAPFPKLVAGSTMRIKDFDHIEYREKNADVRMRYNVVCPHCDAEHPLLWGGKKVRHGFKWDGYDHDTVRHVCPHCHESVTQADYLRIWDTGAMWVSECGRYRYDHHLHVWTDPQGVVIRAPRHVAFVEMWSGYSPQRAWSDIVREFLEATTKAKAGDTAPLEGFINETLAQYWEAVVERADEHALSRRAEAYRRFTVPFGGLVLVTGVDVQDNRFEVVTWAVGRGEEMWCIDYSVIYANPADERDWAHLDAYRQTIFQHASGQAMKIEAMAVDTGGHFTH
;
A
#
# COMPACT_ATOMS: atom_id res chain seq x y z
N MET A 1 -8.09 9.95 -24.18
CA MET A 1 -8.16 8.75 -23.32
C MET A 1 -6.74 8.32 -23.06
N LEU A 2 -6.43 7.95 -21.82
CA LEU A 2 -5.17 7.32 -21.44
C LEU A 2 -5.51 5.87 -21.13
N ASP A 3 -4.76 4.96 -21.73
CA ASP A 3 -4.89 3.53 -21.53
C ASP A 3 -3.58 3.02 -20.93
N GLU A 4 -3.66 1.97 -20.11
CA GLU A 4 -2.51 1.48 -19.32
C GLU A 4 -1.80 2.60 -18.53
N ALA A 5 -2.58 3.50 -17.92
CA ALA A 5 -2.03 4.71 -17.29
C ALA A 5 -1.02 4.42 -16.16
N SER A 6 -1.17 3.30 -15.44
CA SER A 6 -0.24 2.86 -14.40
C SER A 6 1.08 2.32 -14.96
N ALA A 7 1.14 2.04 -16.26
CA ALA A 7 2.38 1.65 -16.94
C ALA A 7 3.30 2.82 -17.27
N PHE A 8 2.80 4.06 -17.17
CA PHE A 8 3.61 5.22 -17.49
C PHE A 8 4.59 5.56 -16.36
N ASP A 9 5.72 6.14 -16.74
CA ASP A 9 6.68 6.69 -15.78
C ASP A 9 6.00 7.69 -14.84
N ALA A 10 6.41 7.69 -13.56
CA ALA A 10 5.88 8.60 -12.55
C ALA A 10 6.05 10.08 -12.96
N LYS A 11 7.11 10.37 -13.71
CA LYS A 11 7.47 11.71 -14.17
C LYS A 11 8.07 11.63 -15.56
N ILE A 12 7.58 12.47 -16.48
CA ILE A 12 8.18 12.60 -17.81
C ILE A 12 9.31 13.62 -17.73
N GLU A 13 10.55 13.14 -17.91
CA GLU A 13 11.78 13.96 -17.86
C GLU A 13 11.84 14.84 -16.59
N LYS A 14 12.06 16.15 -16.75
CA LYS A 14 12.05 17.14 -15.66
C LYS A 14 10.68 17.78 -15.44
N SER A 15 9.63 17.32 -16.14
CA SER A 15 8.29 17.91 -16.14
C SER A 15 7.37 17.29 -15.08
N SER A 16 6.06 17.18 -15.36
CA SER A 16 5.04 16.60 -14.47
C SER A 16 4.69 15.16 -14.86
N ASP A 17 3.73 14.56 -14.15
CA ASP A 17 3.21 13.24 -14.49
C ASP A 17 2.43 13.28 -15.82
N PRO A 18 2.40 12.17 -16.58
CA PRO A 18 1.75 12.09 -17.89
C PRO A 18 0.27 12.48 -17.86
N ILE A 19 -0.43 12.20 -16.77
CA ILE A 19 -1.87 12.44 -16.67
C ILE A 19 -2.15 13.93 -16.48
N THR A 20 -1.36 14.62 -15.65
CA THR A 20 -1.42 16.07 -15.49
C THR A 20 -1.11 16.78 -16.80
N LEU A 21 -0.08 16.33 -17.52
CA LEU A 21 0.26 16.89 -18.83
C LEU A 21 -0.87 16.69 -19.85
N ALA A 22 -1.48 15.50 -19.89
CA ALA A 22 -2.63 15.22 -20.75
C ALA A 22 -3.85 16.08 -20.37
N ARG A 23 -4.11 16.30 -19.08
CA ARG A 23 -5.18 17.19 -18.60
C ARG A 23 -4.99 18.61 -19.09
N GLY A 24 -3.76 19.14 -19.06
CA GLY A 24 -3.46 20.50 -19.57
C GLY A 24 -3.81 20.67 -21.05
N ARG A 25 -3.77 19.60 -21.86
CA ARG A 25 -4.18 19.63 -23.28
C ARG A 25 -5.69 19.80 -23.50
N LEU A 26 -6.49 19.63 -22.44
CA LEU A 26 -7.94 19.83 -22.50
C LEU A 26 -8.35 21.27 -22.14
N GLU A 27 -7.41 22.13 -21.77
CA GLU A 27 -7.70 23.54 -21.48
C GLU A 27 -8.26 24.24 -22.73
N GLY A 28 -9.37 24.97 -22.54
CA GLY A 28 -10.08 25.65 -23.63
C GLY A 28 -11.03 24.76 -24.44
N ALA A 29 -11.09 23.45 -24.20
CA ALA A 29 -12.07 22.60 -24.86
C ALA A 29 -13.51 22.93 -24.40
N PRO A 30 -14.51 22.95 -25.31
CA PRO A 30 -15.91 23.20 -24.92
C PRO A 30 -16.49 22.12 -23.98
N PHE A 31 -16.04 20.87 -24.14
CA PHE A 31 -16.48 19.71 -23.33
C PHE A 31 -15.27 18.84 -22.96
N PRO A 32 -14.42 19.29 -22.02
CA PRO A 32 -13.20 18.57 -21.67
C PRO A 32 -13.55 17.25 -20.98
N LYS A 33 -13.06 16.14 -21.53
CA LYS A 33 -13.22 14.80 -20.95
C LYS A 33 -11.88 14.08 -20.90
N LEU A 34 -11.45 13.71 -19.70
CA LEU A 34 -10.29 12.86 -19.47
C LEU A 34 -10.77 11.51 -18.93
N VAL A 35 -10.50 10.45 -19.68
CA VAL A 35 -10.71 9.06 -19.25
C VAL A 35 -9.34 8.42 -19.15
N ALA A 36 -9.02 7.85 -18.01
CA ALA A 36 -7.79 7.09 -17.76
C ALA A 36 -8.19 5.69 -17.27
N GLY A 37 -7.80 4.66 -18.01
CA GLY A 37 -7.95 3.25 -17.64
C GLY A 37 -6.58 2.62 -17.43
N SER A 38 -6.51 1.65 -16.52
CA SER A 38 -5.30 0.84 -16.28
C SER A 38 -5.66 -0.37 -15.42
N THR A 39 -4.80 -1.39 -15.43
CA THR A 39 -4.75 -2.36 -14.34
C THR A 39 -4.02 -1.74 -13.14
N MET A 40 -4.49 -2.04 -11.94
CA MET A 40 -3.87 -1.57 -10.70
C MET A 40 -2.48 -2.20 -10.58
N ARG A 41 -1.46 -1.46 -10.11
CA ARG A 41 -0.10 -1.97 -9.88
C ARG A 41 0.23 -2.02 -8.39
N ILE A 42 1.35 -1.43 -7.99
CA ILE A 42 1.85 -1.45 -6.61
C ILE A 42 1.14 -0.34 -5.83
N LYS A 43 0.59 -0.70 -4.68
CA LYS A 43 -0.02 0.27 -3.76
C LYS A 43 0.97 1.38 -3.39
N ASP A 44 0.46 2.60 -3.24
CA ASP A 44 1.16 3.86 -2.97
C ASP A 44 2.06 4.38 -4.10
N PHE A 45 2.29 3.60 -5.16
CA PHE A 45 3.14 3.97 -6.30
C PHE A 45 2.40 4.00 -7.65
N ASP A 46 1.08 3.85 -7.63
CA ASP A 46 0.25 3.75 -8.83
C ASP A 46 -0.42 5.09 -9.21
N HIS A 47 -0.36 5.46 -10.49
CA HIS A 47 -0.93 6.69 -11.02
C HIS A 47 -2.46 6.79 -10.84
N ILE A 48 -3.17 5.67 -10.96
CA ILE A 48 -4.62 5.62 -10.81
C ILE A 48 -5.02 5.77 -9.35
N GLU A 49 -4.21 5.30 -8.39
CA GLU A 49 -4.55 5.36 -6.97
C GLU A 49 -4.71 6.80 -6.48
N TYR A 50 -3.79 7.70 -6.85
CA TYR A 50 -3.94 9.12 -6.53
C TYR A 50 -5.24 9.70 -7.09
N ARG A 51 -5.61 9.34 -8.33
CA ARG A 51 -6.82 9.85 -8.98
C ARG A 51 -8.07 9.30 -8.33
N GLU A 52 -8.07 8.03 -7.97
CA GLU A 52 -9.13 7.37 -7.22
C GLU A 52 -9.36 8.04 -5.87
N LYS A 53 -8.29 8.29 -5.10
CA LYS A 53 -8.35 8.99 -3.81
C LYS A 53 -8.92 10.42 -3.93
N ASN A 54 -8.70 11.07 -5.06
CA ASN A 54 -9.17 12.42 -5.35
C ASN A 54 -10.48 12.46 -6.17
N ALA A 55 -11.14 11.32 -6.40
CA ALA A 55 -12.43 11.29 -7.06
C ALA A 55 -13.53 11.88 -6.18
N ASP A 56 -14.48 12.61 -6.79
CA ASP A 56 -15.67 13.08 -6.07
C ASP A 56 -16.53 11.87 -5.66
N VAL A 57 -16.51 10.81 -6.47
CA VAL A 57 -17.30 9.60 -6.29
C VAL A 57 -16.49 8.38 -6.73
N ARG A 58 -16.39 7.38 -5.84
CA ARG A 58 -15.92 6.02 -6.15
C ARG A 58 -17.12 5.10 -6.37
N MET A 59 -17.15 4.42 -7.50
CA MET A 59 -18.22 3.53 -7.95
C MET A 59 -17.73 2.09 -7.93
N ARG A 60 -18.53 1.19 -7.34
CA ARG A 60 -18.35 -0.27 -7.41
C ARG A 60 -19.46 -0.89 -8.21
N TYR A 61 -19.16 -1.96 -8.93
CA TYR A 61 -20.16 -2.72 -9.66
C TYR A 61 -20.84 -3.69 -8.68
N ASN A 62 -22.13 -3.47 -8.43
CA ASN A 62 -22.93 -4.30 -7.54
C ASN A 62 -23.83 -5.21 -8.36
N VAL A 63 -24.00 -6.43 -7.85
CA VAL A 63 -24.94 -7.43 -8.36
C VAL A 63 -26.05 -7.61 -7.32
N VAL A 64 -27.26 -7.92 -7.79
CA VAL A 64 -28.42 -8.25 -6.95
C VAL A 64 -28.37 -9.74 -6.61
N CYS A 65 -28.43 -10.10 -5.34
CA CYS A 65 -28.47 -11.50 -4.95
C CYS A 65 -29.81 -12.14 -5.37
N PRO A 66 -29.82 -13.26 -6.13
CA PRO A 66 -31.07 -13.90 -6.57
C PRO A 66 -31.87 -14.56 -5.45
N HIS A 67 -31.31 -14.66 -4.24
CA HIS A 67 -31.95 -15.31 -3.08
C HIS A 67 -32.57 -14.31 -2.09
N CYS A 68 -32.02 -13.09 -1.99
CA CYS A 68 -32.44 -12.11 -0.98
C CYS A 68 -32.60 -10.68 -1.51
N ASP A 69 -32.42 -10.47 -2.81
CA ASP A 69 -32.52 -9.17 -3.51
C ASP A 69 -31.57 -8.07 -3.01
N ALA A 70 -30.69 -8.38 -2.06
CA ALA A 70 -29.71 -7.42 -1.56
C ALA A 70 -28.59 -7.20 -2.57
N GLU A 71 -28.21 -5.94 -2.76
CA GLU A 71 -27.10 -5.54 -3.61
C GLU A 71 -25.76 -5.72 -2.88
N HIS A 72 -24.77 -6.25 -3.60
CA HIS A 72 -23.39 -6.30 -3.15
C HIS A 72 -22.43 -6.47 -4.33
N PRO A 73 -21.15 -6.07 -4.23
CA PRO A 73 -20.16 -6.45 -5.23
C PRO A 73 -19.89 -7.96 -5.18
N LEU A 74 -19.39 -8.54 -6.28
CA LEU A 74 -18.72 -9.84 -6.20
C LEU A 74 -17.42 -9.64 -5.41
N LEU A 75 -17.17 -10.54 -4.46
CA LEU A 75 -16.06 -10.45 -3.52
C LEU A 75 -15.20 -11.70 -3.67
N TRP A 76 -13.87 -11.53 -3.67
CA TRP A 76 -12.96 -12.67 -3.62
C TRP A 76 -13.11 -13.45 -2.30
N GLY A 77 -13.24 -12.72 -1.19
CA GLY A 77 -13.33 -13.30 0.15
C GLY A 77 -11.97 -13.77 0.68
N GLY A 78 -11.99 -14.73 1.59
CA GLY A 78 -10.79 -15.33 2.16
C GLY A 78 -11.12 -16.53 3.05
N LYS A 79 -10.11 -17.27 3.51
CA LYS A 79 -10.32 -18.49 4.33
C LYS A 79 -11.12 -18.26 5.61
N LYS A 80 -11.00 -17.06 6.21
CA LYS A 80 -11.68 -16.69 7.46
C LYS A 80 -13.01 -15.95 7.23
N VAL A 81 -13.35 -15.65 5.98
CA VAL A 81 -14.56 -14.90 5.61
C VAL A 81 -15.60 -15.89 5.11
N ARG A 82 -16.85 -15.81 5.60
CA ARG A 82 -17.91 -16.76 5.23
C ARG A 82 -18.49 -16.53 3.83
N HIS A 83 -18.38 -15.32 3.31
CA HIS A 83 -18.88 -14.90 2.00
C HIS A 83 -17.76 -14.69 0.97
N GLY A 84 -18.14 -14.33 -0.26
CA GLY A 84 -17.24 -14.18 -1.40
C GLY A 84 -17.07 -15.49 -2.18
N PHE A 85 -16.06 -15.57 -3.05
CA PHE A 85 -15.76 -16.80 -3.78
C PHE A 85 -15.37 -17.91 -2.80
N LYS A 86 -16.02 -19.06 -2.96
CA LYS A 86 -15.80 -20.30 -2.20
C LYS A 86 -15.76 -21.48 -3.16
N TRP A 87 -14.91 -22.43 -2.82
CA TRP A 87 -14.75 -23.70 -3.51
C TRP A 87 -14.29 -24.74 -2.49
N ASP A 88 -14.45 -26.01 -2.83
CA ASP A 88 -14.25 -27.11 -1.91
C ASP A 88 -12.83 -27.67 -2.08
N GLY A 89 -11.99 -27.49 -1.05
CA GLY A 89 -10.60 -27.95 -1.07
C GLY A 89 -9.77 -27.30 -2.18
N TYR A 90 -9.33 -28.13 -3.13
CA TYR A 90 -8.56 -27.72 -4.32
C TYR A 90 -9.37 -27.85 -5.62
N ASP A 91 -10.65 -28.21 -5.53
CA ASP A 91 -11.51 -28.37 -6.70
C ASP A 91 -12.07 -27.01 -7.13
N HIS A 92 -11.46 -26.43 -8.16
CA HIS A 92 -11.85 -25.14 -8.70
C HIS A 92 -13.21 -25.15 -9.40
N ASP A 93 -13.73 -26.32 -9.80
CA ASP A 93 -15.01 -26.42 -10.52
C ASP A 93 -16.22 -26.27 -9.59
N THR A 94 -16.01 -26.42 -8.28
CA THR A 94 -17.04 -26.20 -7.24
C THR A 94 -17.24 -24.73 -6.84
N VAL A 95 -16.61 -23.81 -7.58
CA VAL A 95 -16.65 -22.39 -7.26
C VAL A 95 -18.08 -21.83 -7.27
N ARG A 96 -18.37 -21.03 -6.25
CA ARG A 96 -19.60 -20.27 -6.10
C ARG A 96 -19.28 -18.96 -5.38
N HIS A 97 -20.08 -17.94 -5.62
CA HIS A 97 -20.07 -16.74 -4.78
C HIS A 97 -21.07 -16.93 -3.64
N VAL A 98 -20.63 -16.77 -2.41
CA VAL A 98 -21.52 -16.80 -1.23
C VAL A 98 -21.91 -15.37 -0.88
N CYS A 99 -23.21 -15.08 -0.81
CA CYS A 99 -23.73 -13.74 -0.55
C CYS A 99 -23.33 -13.24 0.85
N PRO A 100 -22.88 -11.97 1.01
CA PRO A 100 -22.56 -11.40 2.33
C PRO A 100 -23.78 -11.15 3.22
N HIS A 101 -25.00 -11.16 2.67
CA HIS A 101 -26.23 -10.84 3.39
C HIS A 101 -26.97 -12.09 3.86
N CYS A 102 -27.35 -12.97 2.93
CA CYS A 102 -28.09 -14.19 3.25
C CYS A 102 -27.21 -15.45 3.39
N HIS A 103 -25.93 -15.39 2.99
CA HIS A 103 -25.01 -16.53 2.97
C HIS A 103 -25.40 -17.70 2.08
N GLU A 104 -26.39 -17.53 1.21
CA GLU A 104 -26.70 -18.50 0.17
C GLU A 104 -25.64 -18.48 -0.94
N SER A 105 -25.46 -19.64 -1.57
CA SER A 105 -24.52 -19.81 -2.69
C SER A 105 -25.17 -19.40 -4.00
N VAL A 106 -24.46 -18.61 -4.79
CA VAL A 106 -24.80 -18.20 -6.14
C VAL A 106 -23.78 -18.83 -7.07
N THR A 107 -24.23 -19.66 -8.02
CA THR A 107 -23.34 -20.21 -9.06
C THR A 107 -23.11 -19.17 -10.15
N GLN A 108 -22.10 -19.39 -11.00
CA GLN A 108 -21.91 -18.51 -12.16
C GLN A 108 -23.13 -18.54 -13.09
N ALA A 109 -23.78 -19.69 -13.24
CA ALA A 109 -25.00 -19.81 -14.05
C ALA A 109 -26.14 -18.95 -13.49
N ASP A 110 -26.31 -18.91 -12.16
CA ASP A 110 -27.32 -18.05 -11.53
C ASP A 110 -26.99 -16.57 -11.74
N TYR A 111 -25.72 -16.20 -11.59
CA TYR A 111 -25.23 -14.85 -11.85
C TYR A 111 -25.46 -14.41 -13.30
N LEU A 112 -25.13 -15.26 -14.27
CA LEU A 112 -25.28 -14.95 -15.69
C LEU A 112 -26.74 -14.70 -16.11
N ARG A 113 -27.72 -15.29 -15.41
CA ARG A 113 -29.15 -15.02 -15.67
C ARG A 113 -29.54 -13.58 -15.35
N ILE A 114 -28.81 -12.92 -14.46
CA ILE A 114 -29.07 -11.55 -14.02
C ILE A 114 -27.98 -10.57 -14.46
N TRP A 115 -26.99 -11.00 -15.25
CA TRP A 115 -25.86 -10.17 -15.65
C TRP A 115 -26.28 -8.84 -16.29
N ASP A 116 -27.26 -8.87 -17.20
CA ASP A 116 -27.71 -7.68 -17.95
C ASP A 116 -28.76 -6.82 -17.21
N THR A 117 -29.34 -7.30 -16.10
CA THR A 117 -30.51 -6.62 -15.48
C THR A 117 -30.44 -6.48 -13.97
N GLY A 118 -29.65 -7.33 -13.32
CA GLY A 118 -29.45 -7.35 -11.88
C GLY A 118 -28.08 -6.81 -11.47
N ALA A 119 -27.49 -5.91 -12.25
CA ALA A 119 -26.21 -5.31 -11.91
C ALA A 119 -26.15 -3.81 -12.25
N MET A 120 -25.52 -3.04 -11.36
CA MET A 120 -25.41 -1.58 -11.51
C MET A 120 -24.18 -1.04 -10.80
N TRP A 121 -23.68 0.09 -11.29
CA TRP A 121 -22.66 0.87 -10.59
C TRP A 121 -23.28 1.65 -9.43
N VAL A 122 -22.78 1.42 -8.23
CA VAL A 122 -23.24 2.07 -7.01
C VAL A 122 -22.07 2.78 -6.33
N SER A 123 -22.26 4.03 -5.95
CA SER A 123 -21.24 4.79 -5.23
C SER A 123 -21.05 4.28 -3.82
N GLU A 124 -19.80 4.26 -3.33
CA GLU A 124 -19.50 3.93 -1.93
C GLU A 124 -20.14 4.90 -0.93
N CYS A 125 -20.35 6.16 -1.32
CA CYS A 125 -21.04 7.15 -0.50
C CYS A 125 -22.58 7.00 -0.49
N GLY A 126 -23.12 6.05 -1.27
CA GLY A 126 -24.54 5.75 -1.34
C GLY A 126 -25.41 6.83 -1.98
N ARG A 127 -24.83 7.83 -2.68
CA ARG A 127 -25.57 8.96 -3.27
C ARG A 127 -25.78 8.87 -4.78
N TYR A 128 -24.98 8.08 -5.47
CA TYR A 128 -24.99 7.99 -6.93
C TYR A 128 -25.12 6.55 -7.38
N ARG A 129 -25.93 6.36 -8.41
CA ARG A 129 -26.12 5.10 -9.13
C ARG A 129 -25.95 5.40 -10.62
N TYR A 130 -25.31 4.50 -11.34
CA TYR A 130 -25.10 4.63 -12.78
C TYR A 130 -25.53 3.36 -13.50
N ASP A 131 -26.61 3.49 -14.27
CA ASP A 131 -27.09 2.44 -15.15
C ASP A 131 -26.29 2.48 -16.46
N HIS A 132 -25.50 1.43 -16.69
CA HIS A 132 -24.63 1.33 -17.84
C HIS A 132 -25.33 0.90 -19.13
N HIS A 133 -26.56 0.37 -19.04
CA HIS A 133 -27.40 0.05 -20.21
C HIS A 133 -28.20 1.28 -20.67
N LEU A 134 -28.74 2.03 -19.71
CA LEU A 134 -29.51 3.25 -20.00
C LEU A 134 -28.62 4.49 -20.16
N HIS A 135 -27.37 4.43 -19.70
CA HIS A 135 -26.42 5.54 -19.66
C HIS A 135 -26.92 6.74 -18.81
N VAL A 136 -27.59 6.44 -17.69
CA VAL A 136 -28.24 7.43 -16.83
C VAL A 136 -27.65 7.39 -15.41
N TRP A 137 -27.46 8.58 -14.85
CA TRP A 137 -27.13 8.77 -13.44
C TRP A 137 -28.40 8.99 -12.63
N THR A 138 -28.55 8.28 -11.53
CA THR A 138 -29.66 8.44 -10.60
C THR A 138 -29.18 8.61 -9.17
N ASP A 139 -30.03 9.23 -8.34
CA ASP A 139 -29.92 9.13 -6.88
C ASP A 139 -30.45 7.77 -6.39
N PRO A 140 -30.39 7.46 -5.08
CA PRO A 140 -30.89 6.19 -4.55
C PRO A 140 -32.41 5.99 -4.72
N GLN A 141 -33.16 7.06 -4.97
CA GLN A 141 -34.60 7.04 -5.20
C GLN A 141 -34.95 6.84 -6.68
N GLY A 142 -33.95 6.75 -7.57
CA GLY A 142 -34.14 6.58 -9.01
C GLY A 142 -34.41 7.89 -9.76
N VAL A 143 -34.24 9.05 -9.10
CA VAL A 143 -34.39 10.35 -9.77
C VAL A 143 -33.16 10.60 -10.63
N VAL A 144 -33.38 10.98 -11.88
CA VAL A 144 -32.28 11.31 -12.81
C VAL A 144 -31.54 12.55 -12.32
N ILE A 145 -30.23 12.43 -12.16
CA ILE A 145 -29.35 13.51 -11.71
C ILE A 145 -28.21 13.74 -12.70
N ARG A 146 -27.50 14.85 -12.53
CA ARG A 146 -26.30 15.15 -13.31
C ARG A 146 -25.15 14.25 -12.86
N ALA A 147 -24.36 13.78 -13.83
CA ALA A 147 -23.12 13.06 -13.58
C ALA A 147 -22.14 13.85 -12.69
N PRO A 148 -21.44 13.21 -11.74
CA PRO A 148 -20.36 13.83 -10.98
C PRO A 148 -19.22 14.29 -11.90
N ARG A 149 -18.42 15.27 -11.44
CA ARG A 149 -17.35 15.85 -12.27
C ARG A 149 -16.12 14.94 -12.35
N HIS A 150 -15.76 14.28 -11.25
CA HIS A 150 -14.65 13.35 -11.18
C HIS A 150 -15.12 12.02 -10.58
N VAL A 151 -15.14 10.97 -11.41
CA VAL A 151 -15.64 9.64 -11.04
C VAL A 151 -14.51 8.62 -11.18
N ALA A 152 -14.35 7.77 -10.18
CA ALA A 152 -13.53 6.56 -10.26
C ALA A 152 -14.43 5.33 -10.27
N PHE A 153 -14.27 4.48 -11.28
CA PHE A 153 -14.86 3.14 -11.32
C PHE A 153 -13.78 2.16 -10.85
N VAL A 154 -14.03 1.42 -9.77
CA VAL A 154 -12.99 0.70 -9.04
C VAL A 154 -13.33 -0.79 -8.91
N GLU A 155 -12.30 -1.61 -8.67
CA GLU A 155 -12.42 -3.07 -8.45
C GLU A 155 -13.18 -3.80 -9.58
N MET A 156 -12.89 -3.42 -10.83
CA MET A 156 -13.43 -4.02 -12.05
C MET A 156 -12.80 -5.37 -12.36
N TRP A 157 -13.05 -6.34 -11.50
CA TRP A 157 -12.37 -7.62 -11.58
C TRP A 157 -13.01 -8.60 -12.55
N SER A 158 -12.22 -9.57 -13.01
CA SER A 158 -12.60 -10.50 -14.08
C SER A 158 -13.80 -11.38 -13.74
N GLY A 159 -14.13 -11.55 -12.45
CA GLY A 159 -15.30 -12.31 -11.98
C GLY A 159 -16.63 -11.75 -12.47
N TYR A 160 -16.68 -10.47 -12.88
CA TYR A 160 -17.87 -9.90 -13.49
C TYR A 160 -18.05 -10.40 -14.94
N SER A 161 -17.00 -10.54 -15.73
CA SER A 161 -17.13 -10.82 -17.17
C SER A 161 -17.82 -12.16 -17.48
N PRO A 162 -18.84 -12.20 -18.36
CA PRO A 162 -19.49 -13.44 -18.78
C PRO A 162 -18.58 -14.31 -19.65
N GLN A 163 -17.48 -13.75 -20.13
CA GLN A 163 -16.48 -14.44 -20.95
C GLN A 163 -15.42 -15.15 -20.10
N ARG A 164 -15.39 -14.91 -18.78
CA ARG A 164 -14.43 -15.52 -17.85
C ARG A 164 -15.15 -16.53 -16.96
N ALA A 165 -14.84 -17.81 -17.10
CA ALA A 165 -15.36 -18.83 -16.20
C ALA A 165 -14.81 -18.61 -14.78
N TRP A 166 -15.67 -18.66 -13.76
CA TRP A 166 -15.25 -18.53 -12.37
C TRP A 166 -14.30 -19.65 -11.96
N SER A 167 -14.46 -20.86 -12.51
CA SER A 167 -13.59 -21.99 -12.20
C SER A 167 -12.16 -21.75 -12.67
N ASP A 168 -11.99 -21.13 -13.84
CA ASP A 168 -10.67 -20.76 -14.33
C ASP A 168 -10.01 -19.67 -13.48
N ILE A 169 -10.77 -18.73 -12.91
CA ILE A 169 -10.24 -17.72 -11.98
C ILE A 169 -9.70 -18.41 -10.73
N VAL A 170 -10.43 -19.38 -10.18
CA VAL A 170 -9.97 -20.14 -9.01
C VAL A 170 -8.76 -21.01 -9.35
N ARG A 171 -8.75 -21.66 -10.53
CA ARG A 171 -7.58 -22.42 -11.00
C ARG A 171 -6.33 -21.54 -11.07
N GLU A 172 -6.45 -20.37 -11.70
CA GLU A 172 -5.37 -19.38 -11.82
C GLU A 172 -4.84 -18.98 -10.44
N PHE A 173 -5.72 -18.68 -9.48
CA PHE A 173 -5.31 -18.38 -8.10
C PHE A 173 -4.57 -19.53 -7.41
N LEU A 174 -5.05 -20.77 -7.57
CA LEU A 174 -4.44 -21.94 -6.95
C LEU A 174 -3.03 -22.20 -7.52
N GLU A 175 -2.87 -22.04 -8.83
CA GLU A 175 -1.57 -22.14 -9.52
C GLU A 175 -0.62 -21.02 -9.07
N ALA A 176 -1.09 -19.78 -9.05
CA ALA A 176 -0.32 -18.63 -8.56
C ALA A 176 0.10 -18.79 -7.10
N THR A 177 -0.81 -19.23 -6.23
CA THR A 177 -0.52 -19.49 -4.82
C THR A 177 0.52 -20.60 -4.64
N THR A 178 0.49 -21.62 -5.50
CA THR A 178 1.47 -22.71 -5.46
C THR A 178 2.87 -22.21 -5.82
N LYS A 179 2.98 -21.38 -6.87
CA LYS A 179 4.25 -20.73 -7.26
C LYS A 179 4.76 -19.76 -6.19
N ALA A 180 3.87 -18.97 -5.60
CA ALA A 180 4.22 -18.05 -4.52
C ALA A 180 4.81 -18.78 -3.30
N LYS A 181 4.26 -19.95 -2.94
CA LYS A 181 4.83 -20.80 -1.88
C LYS A 181 6.19 -21.40 -2.23
N ALA A 182 6.48 -21.56 -3.52
CA ALA A 182 7.78 -21.98 -4.02
C ALA A 182 8.78 -20.81 -4.18
N GLY A 183 8.39 -19.58 -3.84
CA GLY A 183 9.22 -18.39 -3.87
C GLY A 183 9.02 -17.48 -5.08
N ASP A 184 8.15 -17.84 -6.03
CA ASP A 184 7.83 -17.01 -7.20
C ASP A 184 6.48 -16.30 -7.01
N THR A 185 6.52 -15.04 -6.56
CA THR A 185 5.32 -14.24 -6.26
C THR A 185 4.72 -13.53 -7.47
N ALA A 186 5.44 -13.42 -8.58
CA ALA A 186 5.00 -12.66 -9.76
C ALA A 186 3.65 -13.14 -10.33
N PRO A 187 3.34 -14.45 -10.39
CA PRO A 187 2.03 -14.92 -10.82
C PRO A 187 0.89 -14.50 -9.88
N LEU A 188 1.16 -14.45 -8.56
CA LEU A 188 0.16 -14.03 -7.57
C LEU A 188 -0.08 -12.53 -7.62
N GLU A 189 0.99 -11.75 -7.82
CA GLU A 189 0.88 -10.32 -8.13
C GLU A 189 0.02 -10.11 -9.37
N GLY A 190 0.34 -10.76 -10.50
CA GLY A 190 -0.49 -10.68 -11.71
C GLY A 190 -1.96 -11.03 -11.45
N PHE A 191 -2.24 -12.05 -10.65
CA PHE A 191 -3.62 -12.41 -10.28
C PHE A 191 -4.34 -11.30 -9.47
N ILE A 192 -3.68 -10.70 -8.48
CA ILE A 192 -4.27 -9.61 -7.69
C ILE A 192 -4.57 -8.39 -8.57
N ASN A 193 -3.64 -8.07 -9.46
CA ASN A 193 -3.65 -6.84 -10.23
C ASN A 193 -4.58 -6.91 -11.45
N GLU A 194 -4.41 -7.94 -12.27
CA GLU A 194 -5.14 -8.13 -13.53
C GLU A 194 -6.48 -8.81 -13.30
N THR A 195 -6.51 -9.84 -12.46
CA THR A 195 -7.70 -10.68 -12.27
C THR A 195 -8.62 -10.13 -11.20
N LEU A 196 -8.10 -9.70 -10.03
CA LEU A 196 -8.89 -9.10 -8.95
C LEU A 196 -9.06 -7.58 -9.07
N ALA A 197 -8.38 -6.91 -10.01
CA ALA A 197 -8.38 -5.45 -10.13
C ALA A 197 -8.13 -4.75 -8.79
N GLN A 198 -7.12 -5.22 -8.06
CA GLN A 198 -6.71 -4.73 -6.74
C GLN A 198 -5.22 -4.35 -6.76
N TYR A 199 -4.84 -3.39 -5.91
CA TYR A 199 -3.45 -3.03 -5.73
C TYR A 199 -2.67 -4.18 -5.07
N TRP A 200 -1.49 -4.47 -5.61
CA TRP A 200 -0.53 -5.34 -4.94
C TRP A 200 0.03 -4.60 -3.72
N GLU A 201 -0.26 -5.14 -2.55
CA GLU A 201 0.49 -4.79 -1.35
C GLU A 201 1.75 -5.63 -1.37
N ALA A 202 2.79 -5.11 -2.01
CA ALA A 202 4.11 -5.67 -1.85
C ALA A 202 4.36 -5.80 -0.34
N VAL A 203 4.82 -6.97 0.09
CA VAL A 203 5.46 -7.12 1.39
C VAL A 203 6.76 -6.35 1.31
N VAL A 204 6.65 -5.01 1.29
CA VAL A 204 7.72 -4.15 1.75
C VAL A 204 7.95 -4.65 3.16
N GLU A 205 9.17 -5.07 3.46
CA GLU A 205 9.60 -5.33 4.84
C GLU A 205 9.47 -4.02 5.64
N ARG A 206 8.24 -3.62 5.95
CA ARG A 206 7.96 -2.82 7.13
C ARG A 206 8.19 -3.80 8.25
N ALA A 207 9.42 -3.81 8.75
CA ALA A 207 9.74 -4.52 9.97
C ALA A 207 8.70 -4.10 11.03
N ASP A 208 7.84 -5.03 11.44
CA ASP A 208 6.82 -4.81 12.46
C ASP A 208 7.56 -4.31 13.71
N GLU A 209 7.30 -3.06 14.11
CA GLU A 209 7.94 -2.39 15.24
C GLU A 209 7.85 -3.25 16.51
N HIS A 210 6.73 -3.97 16.70
CA HIS A 210 6.56 -4.89 17.82
C HIS A 210 7.38 -6.18 17.65
N ALA A 211 7.59 -6.66 16.43
CA ALA A 211 8.46 -7.81 16.16
C ALA A 211 9.95 -7.46 16.34
N LEU A 212 10.38 -6.26 15.93
CA LEU A 212 11.72 -5.74 16.21
C LEU A 212 11.95 -5.53 17.70
N SER A 213 10.98 -4.93 18.40
CA SER A 213 11.03 -4.73 19.85
C SER A 213 11.17 -6.06 20.61
N ARG A 214 10.47 -7.12 20.19
CA ARG A 214 10.59 -8.46 20.79
C ARG A 214 11.95 -9.13 20.52
N ARG A 215 12.68 -8.70 19.49
CA ARG A 215 14.03 -9.20 19.15
C ARG A 215 15.14 -8.37 19.78
N ALA A 216 14.83 -7.23 20.39
CA ALA A 216 15.81 -6.39 21.04
C ALA A 216 16.45 -7.12 22.23
N GLU A 217 17.77 -7.09 22.30
CA GLU A 217 18.50 -7.66 23.43
C GLU A 217 18.31 -6.81 24.69
N ALA A 218 18.17 -7.47 25.84
CA ALA A 218 18.00 -6.80 27.11
C ALA A 218 19.37 -6.34 27.66
N TYR A 219 19.80 -5.15 27.29
CA TYR A 219 20.91 -4.45 27.93
C TYR A 219 20.52 -3.02 28.33
N ARG A 220 21.12 -2.52 29.41
CA ARG A 220 20.83 -1.18 29.92
C ARG A 220 21.49 -0.14 29.02
N ARG A 221 20.77 0.94 28.69
CA ARG A 221 21.33 2.14 28.04
C ARG A 221 22.64 2.58 28.74
N PHE A 222 23.63 3.04 27.98
CA PHE A 222 25.00 3.32 28.44
C PHE A 222 25.82 2.10 28.90
N THR A 223 25.33 0.87 28.70
CA THR A 223 26.06 -0.36 28.99
C THR A 223 26.42 -1.08 27.69
N VAL A 224 27.71 -1.29 27.45
CA VAL A 224 28.23 -2.03 26.30
C VAL A 224 28.14 -3.54 26.57
N PRO A 225 27.43 -4.33 25.75
CA PRO A 225 27.36 -5.79 25.90
C PRO A 225 28.73 -6.46 25.75
N PHE A 226 28.88 -7.69 26.24
CA PHE A 226 30.15 -8.45 26.21
C PHE A 226 30.79 -8.58 24.81
N GLY A 227 29.98 -8.57 23.76
CA GLY A 227 30.44 -8.65 22.37
C GLY A 227 30.94 -7.32 21.81
N GLY A 228 30.63 -6.19 22.44
CA GLY A 228 31.00 -4.85 21.97
C GLY A 228 32.46 -4.53 22.26
N LEU A 229 33.25 -4.33 21.22
CA LEU A 229 34.71 -4.14 21.32
C LEU A 229 35.14 -2.69 21.04
N VAL A 230 34.41 -1.98 20.19
CA VAL A 230 34.72 -0.61 19.79
C VAL A 230 33.44 0.23 19.82
N LEU A 231 33.52 1.46 20.32
CA LEU A 231 32.42 2.41 20.26
C LEU A 231 32.63 3.42 19.14
N VAL A 232 31.65 3.57 18.27
CA VAL A 232 31.62 4.59 17.22
C VAL A 232 30.33 5.39 17.32
N THR A 233 30.40 6.67 17.00
CA THR A 233 29.26 7.58 17.12
C THR A 233 28.97 8.27 15.80
N GLY A 234 27.71 8.26 15.39
CA GLY A 234 27.19 9.08 14.30
C GLY A 234 26.45 10.27 14.85
N VAL A 235 26.61 11.42 14.20
CA VAL A 235 25.91 12.66 14.54
C VAL A 235 25.25 13.21 13.29
N ASP A 236 23.92 13.34 13.36
CA ASP A 236 23.12 14.04 12.35
C ASP A 236 22.83 15.47 12.85
N VAL A 237 23.16 16.47 12.03
CA VAL A 237 23.06 17.89 12.35
C VAL A 237 21.75 18.44 11.79
N GLN A 238 20.89 18.94 12.68
CA GLN A 238 19.59 19.51 12.35
C GLN A 238 19.55 20.97 12.80
N ASP A 239 18.68 21.81 12.22
CA ASP A 239 18.65 23.27 12.45
C ASP A 239 18.62 23.72 13.93
N ASN A 240 18.16 22.87 14.85
CA ASN A 240 17.99 23.18 16.27
C ASN A 240 18.51 22.10 17.23
N ARG A 241 19.25 21.10 16.75
CA ARG A 241 19.74 19.98 17.57
C ARG A 241 20.80 19.13 16.86
N PHE A 242 21.55 18.37 17.66
CA PHE A 242 22.32 17.22 17.21
C PHE A 242 21.59 15.94 17.61
N GLU A 243 21.36 15.04 16.65
CA GLU A 243 20.91 13.69 16.93
C GLU A 243 22.12 12.76 16.94
N VAL A 244 22.43 12.21 18.12
CA VAL A 244 23.66 11.47 18.38
C VAL A 244 23.31 10.01 18.64
N VAL A 245 23.92 9.11 17.89
CA VAL A 245 23.77 7.66 18.08
C VAL A 245 25.13 7.01 18.29
N THR A 246 25.30 6.31 19.41
CA THR A 246 26.51 5.55 19.72
C THR A 246 26.26 4.06 19.54
N TRP A 247 27.09 3.44 18.71
CA TRP A 247 27.08 2.02 18.42
C TRP A 247 28.30 1.34 19.03
N ALA A 248 28.09 0.15 19.60
CA ALA A 248 29.17 -0.79 19.87
C ALA A 248 29.29 -1.76 18.71
N VAL A 249 30.51 -1.99 18.22
CA VAL A 249 30.81 -2.94 17.16
C VAL A 249 31.63 -4.09 17.73
N GLY A 250 31.20 -5.31 17.44
CA GLY A 250 31.82 -6.56 17.87
C GLY A 250 32.47 -7.32 16.73
N ARG A 251 32.77 -8.59 16.98
CA ARG A 251 33.33 -9.48 15.96
C ARG A 251 32.27 -9.81 14.90
N GLY A 252 32.69 -9.87 13.64
CA GLY A 252 31.77 -10.19 12.54
C GLY A 252 30.75 -9.08 12.24
N GLU A 253 31.08 -7.83 12.57
CA GLU A 253 30.22 -6.65 12.33
C GLU A 253 28.88 -6.70 13.06
N GLU A 254 28.78 -7.49 14.13
CA GLU A 254 27.65 -7.44 15.04
C GLU A 254 27.64 -6.08 15.78
N MET A 255 26.49 -5.42 15.85
CA MET A 255 26.37 -4.07 16.38
C MET A 255 25.24 -3.92 17.39
N TRP A 256 25.45 -3.08 18.41
CA TRP A 256 24.47 -2.75 19.44
C TRP A 256 24.32 -1.23 19.57
N CYS A 257 23.09 -0.74 19.57
CA CYS A 257 22.80 0.68 19.84
C CYS A 257 22.92 0.94 21.35
N ILE A 258 23.98 1.60 21.79
CA ILE A 258 24.26 1.82 23.22
C ILE A 258 23.53 3.04 23.76
N ASP A 259 23.41 4.07 22.91
CA ASP A 259 22.78 5.32 23.25
C ASP A 259 22.20 6.02 22.01
N TYR A 260 21.04 6.64 22.18
CA TYR A 260 20.50 7.64 21.28
C TYR A 260 20.13 8.88 22.10
N SER A 261 20.74 10.01 21.77
CA SER A 261 20.60 11.27 22.50
C SER A 261 20.29 12.41 21.55
N VAL A 262 19.35 13.27 21.95
CA VAL A 262 19.05 14.52 21.27
C VAL A 262 19.64 15.65 22.10
N ILE A 263 20.61 16.36 21.53
CA ILE A 263 21.27 17.51 22.16
C ILE A 263 20.76 18.77 21.50
N TYR A 264 19.90 19.51 22.19
CA TYR A 264 19.41 20.80 21.68
C TYR A 264 20.55 21.82 21.63
N ALA A 265 20.74 22.42 20.46
CA ALA A 265 21.86 23.27 20.12
C ALA A 265 21.51 24.07 18.86
N ASN A 266 22.13 25.23 18.67
CA ASN A 266 22.12 25.93 17.40
C ASN A 266 23.42 25.60 16.65
N PRO A 267 23.42 24.75 15.61
CA PRO A 267 24.65 24.36 14.91
C PRO A 267 25.38 25.52 14.23
N ALA A 268 24.69 26.63 13.98
CA ALA A 268 25.29 27.86 13.45
C ALA A 268 26.14 28.62 14.50
N ASP A 269 26.02 28.29 15.78
CA ASP A 269 26.81 28.88 16.86
C ASP A 269 27.93 27.91 17.28
N GLU A 270 29.18 28.27 17.00
CA GLU A 270 30.37 27.45 17.32
C GLU A 270 30.44 27.08 18.82
N ARG A 271 29.86 27.89 19.71
CA ARG A 271 29.84 27.60 21.16
C ARG A 271 28.98 26.39 21.50
N ASP A 272 27.92 26.13 20.74
CA ASP A 272 26.98 25.04 21.02
C ASP A 272 27.57 23.67 20.62
N TRP A 273 28.62 23.65 19.80
CA TRP A 273 29.40 22.44 19.50
C TRP A 273 30.14 21.89 20.73
N ALA A 274 30.40 22.73 21.74
CA ALA A 274 30.96 22.28 23.02
C ALA A 274 30.05 21.26 23.73
N HIS A 275 28.73 21.28 23.48
CA HIS A 275 27.82 20.26 23.99
C HIS A 275 28.07 18.89 23.36
N LEU A 276 28.42 18.85 22.07
CA LEU A 276 28.78 17.62 21.37
C LEU A 276 30.15 17.10 21.83
N ASP A 277 31.10 17.99 22.08
CA ASP A 277 32.39 17.63 22.67
C ASP A 277 32.25 17.02 24.07
N ALA A 278 31.37 17.58 24.90
CA ALA A 278 31.05 17.00 26.21
C ALA A 278 30.49 15.58 26.07
N TYR A 279 29.59 15.35 25.10
CA TYR A 279 29.08 14.02 24.81
C TYR A 279 30.18 13.06 24.32
N ARG A 280 31.08 13.52 23.45
CA ARG A 280 32.22 12.74 22.94
C ARG A 280 33.11 12.21 24.06
N GLN A 281 33.20 12.93 25.18
CA GLN A 281 34.00 12.55 26.35
C GLN A 281 33.29 11.57 27.29
N THR A 282 32.04 11.18 27.00
CA THR A 282 31.27 10.27 27.84
C THR A 282 31.95 8.91 27.98
N ILE A 283 31.96 8.40 29.22
CA ILE A 283 32.49 7.08 29.55
C ILE A 283 31.33 6.09 29.63
N PHE A 284 31.40 5.03 28.82
CA PHE A 284 30.43 3.95 28.76
C PHE A 284 30.93 2.76 29.59
N GLN A 285 30.00 2.07 30.27
CA GLN A 285 30.35 0.90 31.08
C GLN A 285 30.22 -0.37 30.26
N HIS A 286 31.28 -1.17 30.15
CA HIS A 286 31.21 -2.47 29.51
C HIS A 286 30.71 -3.52 30.49
N ALA A 287 29.97 -4.54 30.01
CA ALA A 287 29.40 -5.60 30.82
C ALA A 287 30.46 -6.41 31.61
N SER A 288 31.72 -6.38 31.17
CA SER A 288 32.86 -6.95 31.91
C SER A 288 33.33 -6.10 33.11
N GLY A 289 32.78 -4.89 33.30
CA GLY A 289 33.19 -3.92 34.32
C GLY A 289 34.28 -2.93 33.87
N GLN A 290 34.69 -2.96 32.60
CA GLN A 290 35.67 -2.01 32.05
C GLN A 290 35.00 -0.72 31.57
N ALA A 291 35.71 0.40 31.65
CA ALA A 291 35.29 1.66 31.08
C ALA A 291 35.71 1.77 29.61
N MET A 292 34.78 2.18 28.73
CA MET A 292 35.03 2.41 27.32
C MET A 292 34.74 3.88 26.96
N LYS A 293 35.42 4.37 25.93
CA LYS A 293 35.21 5.69 25.33
C LYS A 293 34.83 5.54 23.87
N ILE A 294 34.25 6.58 23.30
CA ILE A 294 34.00 6.68 21.87
C ILE A 294 35.35 6.75 21.15
N GLU A 295 35.61 5.80 20.26
CA GLU A 295 36.86 5.70 19.49
C GLU A 295 36.84 6.67 18.30
N ALA A 296 35.70 6.75 17.61
CA ALA A 296 35.51 7.63 16.48
C ALA A 296 34.10 8.23 16.49
N MET A 297 34.01 9.49 16.08
CA MET A 297 32.76 10.21 15.88
C MET A 297 32.74 10.78 14.48
N ALA A 298 31.69 10.48 13.71
CA ALA A 298 31.44 11.04 12.40
C ALA A 298 30.23 11.97 12.47
N VAL A 299 30.38 13.16 11.90
CA VAL A 299 29.33 14.17 11.82
C VAL A 299 28.93 14.31 10.36
N ASP A 300 27.63 14.20 10.07
CA ASP A 300 27.11 14.40 8.72
C ASP A 300 27.30 15.86 8.29
N THR A 301 27.89 16.06 7.11
CA THR A 301 28.23 17.36 6.56
C THR A 301 27.23 17.88 5.52
N GLY A 302 26.15 17.12 5.25
CA GLY A 302 25.12 17.47 4.27
C GLY A 302 24.16 18.61 4.67
N GLY A 303 24.25 19.14 5.89
CA GLY A 303 23.38 20.19 6.42
C GLY A 303 23.80 21.62 6.06
N HIS A 304 22.92 22.60 6.34
CA HIS A 304 23.16 24.02 6.06
C HIS A 304 24.22 24.70 6.95
N PHE A 305 24.75 24.02 7.98
CA PHE A 305 25.52 24.62 9.07
C PHE A 305 26.76 23.82 9.51
N THR A 306 27.41 23.10 8.60
CA THR A 306 28.65 22.39 8.91
C THR A 306 29.87 23.29 8.67
N HIS A 307 30.65 23.54 9.74
CA HIS A 307 31.88 24.34 9.72
C HIS A 307 33.11 23.48 10.05
#